data_AF-A0A0U3AF37-F1
#
_entry.id   AF-A0A0U3AF37-F1
#
_cell.length_a   1.000
_cell.length_b   1.000
_cell.length_c   1.000
_cell.angle_alpha   90.00
_cell.angle_beta   90.00
_cell.angle_gamma   90.00
#
_symmetry.space_group_name_H-M   'P 1'
#
loop_
_entity.id
_entity.type
_entity.pdbx_description
1 polymer ?
#
loop_
_entity_poly.entity_id
_entity_poly.type
_entity_poly.pdbx_seq_one_letter_code
_entity_poly.pdbx_strand_id
1 'polypeptide(L)' 'MAFMFENLEVYQKALDLSEQIIALTESFPRGYYFLTDQLNRASLSVATNLAEGNGRFSKSDRRNFDL' A
#
# COMPACT_ATOMS: atom_id res chain seq x y z
N MET A 1 -18.07 5.51 -8.58
CA MET A 1 -17.45 6.83 -8.38
C MET A 1 -15.98 6.55 -8.12
N ALA A 2 -15.08 7.01 -9.00
CA ALA A 2 -13.65 6.77 -8.82
C ALA A 2 -13.07 7.81 -7.85
N PHE A 3 -12.22 7.38 -6.93
CA PHE A 3 -11.53 8.31 -6.03
C PHE A 3 -10.33 8.92 -6.75
N MET A 4 -10.00 10.19 -6.45
CA MET A 4 -8.90 10.89 -7.13
C MET A 4 -7.54 10.19 -6.99
N PHE A 5 -7.31 9.50 -5.87
CA PHE A 5 -6.06 8.79 -5.60
C PHE A 5 -5.87 7.54 -6.47
N GLU A 6 -6.95 6.96 -7.01
CA GLU A 6 -6.89 5.73 -7.83
C GLU A 6 -6.12 5.97 -9.14
N ASN A 7 -6.04 7.23 -9.60
CA ASN A 7 -5.28 7.64 -10.78
C ASN A 7 -3.80 7.94 -10.49
N LEU A 8 -3.34 7.87 -9.24
CA LEU A 8 -1.94 8.11 -8.92
C LEU A 8 -1.09 6.91 -9.33
N GLU A 9 -0.05 7.15 -10.13
CA GLU A 9 0.89 6.10 -10.55
C GLU A 9 1.53 5.43 -9.33
N VAL A 10 1.86 6.20 -8.29
CA VAL A 10 2.43 5.65 -7.04
C VAL A 10 1.44 4.77 -6.27
N TYR A 11 0.13 5.05 -6.35
CA TYR A 11 -0.90 4.21 -5.74
C TYR A 11 -1.04 2.89 -6.49
N GLN A 12 -1.04 2.93 -7.83
CA GLN A 12 -1.07 1.72 -8.67
C GLN A 12 0.16 0.83 -8.41
N LYS A 13 1.36 1.42 -8.36
CA LYS A 13 2.59 0.70 -8.00
C LYS A 13 2.56 0.10 -6.60
N ALA A 14 1.90 0.77 -5.64
CA ALA A 14 1.73 0.23 -4.29
C ALA A 14 0.81 -1.00 -4.28
N LEU A 15 -0.27 -1.00 -5.09
CA LEU A 15 -1.11 -2.18 -5.26
C LEU A 15 -0.36 -3.33 -5.94
N ASP A 16 0.39 -3.06 -7.02
CA ASP A 16 1.21 -4.05 -7.71
C ASP A 16 2.23 -4.70 -6.76
N LEU A 17 2.85 -3.89 -5.88
CA LEU A 17 3.77 -4.37 -4.86
C LEU A 17 3.07 -5.28 -3.84
N SER A 18 1.87 -4.90 -3.39
CA SER A 18 1.07 -5.73 -2.48
C SER A 18 0.71 -7.07 -3.10
N GLU A 19 0.30 -7.10 -4.37
CA GLU A 19 0.01 -8.35 -5.09
C GLU A 19 1.25 -9.25 -5.17
N GLN A 20 2.42 -8.68 -5.51
CA GLN A 20 3.67 -9.44 -5.55
C GLN A 20 4.08 -10.01 -4.19
N ILE A 21 3.89 -9.23 -3.11
CA ILE A 21 4.20 -9.69 -1.75
C ILE A 21 3.24 -10.79 -1.31
N ILE A 22 1.94 -10.65 -1.58
CA ILE A 22 0.95 -11.69 -1.29
C ILE A 22 1.35 -12.98 -2.00
N ALA A 23 1.58 -12.94 -3.32
CA ALA A 23 2.00 -14.09 -4.11
C ALA A 23 3.32 -14.72 -3.61
N LEU A 24 4.29 -13.90 -3.21
CA LEU A 24 5.54 -14.38 -2.62
C LEU A 24 5.28 -15.12 -1.30
N THR A 25 4.47 -14.55 -0.41
CA THR A 25 4.21 -15.12 0.92
C THR A 25 3.37 -16.40 0.89
N GLU A 26 2.62 -16.67 -0.18
CA GLU A 26 1.92 -17.95 -0.38
C GLU A 26 2.88 -19.14 -0.46
N SER A 27 4.11 -18.92 -0.92
CA SER A 27 5.14 -19.97 -1.02
C SER A 27 5.85 -20.27 0.30
N PHE A 28 5.55 -19.53 1.37
CA PHE A 28 6.25 -19.72 2.65
C PHE A 28 5.94 -21.07 3.28
N PRO A 29 6.94 -21.74 3.89
CA PRO A 29 6.71 -23.00 4.56
C PRO A 29 5.87 -22.81 5.83
N ARG A 30 5.29 -23.91 6.31
CA ARG A 30 4.54 -23.92 7.57
C ARG A 30 5.40 -23.40 8.71
N GLY A 31 4.83 -22.52 9.54
CA GLY A 31 5.50 -21.89 10.67
C GLY A 31 5.78 -20.39 10.50
N TYR A 32 5.61 -19.85 9.28
CA TYR A 32 5.88 -18.44 8.97
C TYR A 32 4.62 -17.57 8.87
N TYR A 33 3.47 -18.03 9.38
CA TYR A 33 2.20 -17.28 9.31
C TYR A 33 2.30 -15.85 9.87
N PHE A 34 3.08 -15.67 10.94
CA PHE A 34 3.33 -14.35 11.52
C PHE A 34 4.05 -13.41 10.53
N LEU A 35 5.01 -13.94 9.76
CA LEU A 35 5.77 -13.17 8.79
C LEU A 35 4.91 -12.87 7.55
N THR A 36 4.11 -13.84 7.09
CA THR A 36 3.10 -13.64 6.05
C THR A 36 2.13 -12.51 6.42
N ASP A 37 1.57 -12.53 7.63
CA ASP A 37 0.67 -11.46 8.10
C ASP A 37 1.35 -10.09 8.13
N GLN A 38 2.56 -10.00 8.69
CA GLN A 38 3.31 -8.75 8.79
C GLN A 38 3.63 -8.17 7.41
N LEU A 39 4.09 -9.00 6.46
CA LEU A 39 4.43 -8.53 5.11
C LEU A 39 3.20 -8.11 4.31
N ASN A 40 2.12 -8.88 4.38
CA ASN A 40 0.89 -8.56 3.65
C ASN A 40 0.26 -7.27 4.17
N ARG A 41 0.21 -7.09 5.50
CA ARG A 41 -0.32 -5.86 6.11
C ARG A 41 0.59 -4.66 5.89
N ALA A 42 1.91 -4.83 6.01
CA ALA A 42 2.87 -3.75 5.77
C ALA A 42 2.81 -3.27 4.31
N SER A 43 2.77 -4.18 3.34
CA SER A 43 2.67 -3.79 1.93
C SER A 43 1.37 -3.05 1.63
N LEU A 44 0.23 -3.59 2.07
CA LEU A 44 -1.08 -2.97 1.86
C LEU A 44 -1.16 -1.58 2.52
N SER A 45 -0.46 -1.39 3.65
CA SER A 45 -0.43 -0.10 4.34
C SER A 45 0.10 1.04 3.47
N VAL A 46 0.93 0.77 2.46
CA VAL A 46 1.44 1.81 1.55
C VAL A 46 0.28 2.38 0.73
N ALA A 47 -0.53 1.53 0.12
CA ALA A 47 -1.69 1.94 -0.67
C ALA A 47 -2.74 2.65 0.21
N THR A 48 -3.00 2.15 1.43
CA THR A 48 -3.98 2.77 2.32
C THR A 48 -3.52 4.14 2.81
N ASN A 49 -2.23 4.32 3.15
CA ASN A 49 -1.70 5.63 3.53
C ASN A 49 -1.75 6.65 2.36
N LEU A 50 -1.49 6.22 1.12
CA LEU A 50 -1.62 7.08 -0.06
C LEU A 50 -3.07 7.53 -0.29
N ALA A 51 -4.02 6.61 -0.12
CA ALA A 51 -5.45 6.90 -0.24
C ALA A 51 -5.94 7.84 0.88
N GLU A 52 -5.56 7.57 2.12
CA GLU A 52 -5.89 8.40 3.29
C GLU A 52 -5.28 9.80 3.19
N GLY A 53 -4.01 9.88 2.78
CA GLY A 53 -3.34 11.15 2.53
C GLY A 53 -4.13 11.97 1.52
N ASN A 54 -4.46 11.41 0.35
CA ASN A 54 -5.21 12.10 -0.69
C ASN A 54 -6.59 12.60 -0.25
N GLY A 55 -7.27 11.87 0.62
CA GLY A 55 -8.55 12.32 1.20
C GLY A 55 -8.42 13.50 2.18
N ARG A 56 -7.23 13.74 2.72
CA ARG A 56 -6.95 14.77 3.74
C ARG A 56 -6.34 16.06 3.18
N PHE A 57 -5.87 16.09 1.94
CA PHE A 57 -5.08 17.20 1.41
C PHE A 57 -5.93 18.35 0.83
N SER A 58 -6.22 19.35 1.67
CA SER A 58 -6.14 20.74 1.18
C SER A 58 -4.68 21.04 0.81
N LYS A 59 -4.44 21.92 -0.17
CA LYS A 59 -3.12 22.17 -0.81
C LYS A 59 -1.91 22.39 0.14
N SER A 60 -2.10 22.64 1.44
CA SER A 60 -1.03 22.96 2.41
C SER A 60 -0.21 21.79 2.95
N ASP A 61 -0.75 20.56 2.92
CA ASP A 61 -0.22 19.45 3.73
C ASP A 61 0.69 18.49 2.93
N ARG A 62 1.08 18.89 1.73
CA ARG A 62 1.85 18.10 0.75
C ARG A 62 3.30 17.76 1.16
N ARG A 63 3.76 18.10 2.37
CA ARG A 63 5.20 18.06 2.73
C ARG A 63 5.68 16.85 3.52
N ASN A 64 4.81 15.91 3.90
CA ASN A 64 5.20 14.79 4.77
C ASN A 64 5.29 13.42 4.09
N PHE A 65 5.09 13.33 2.77
CA PHE A 65 5.15 12.07 2.02
C PHE A 65 5.99 12.14 0.73
N ASP A 66 6.79 13.20 0.56
CA ASP A 66 7.74 13.29 -0.55
C ASP A 66 9.05 12.59 -0.13
N LEU A 67 9.24 11.36 -0.62
CA LEU A 67 10.56 10.79 -0.93
C LEU A 67 10.87 11.07 -2.40
#